data_AF-A0A854GPG6-F1
#
_entry.id   AF-A0A854GPG6-F1
#
_cell.length_a   1.000
_cell.length_b   1.000
_cell.length_c   1.000
_cell.angle_alpha   90.00
_cell.angle_beta   90.00
_cell.angle_gamma   90.00
#
_symmetry.space_group_name_H-M   'P 1'
#
loop_
_entity.id
_entity.type
_entity.pdbx_description
1 polymer ?
#
loop_
_entity_poly.entity_id
_entity_poly.type
_entity_poly.pdbx_seq_one_letter_code
_entity_poly.pdbx_strand_id
1 'polypeptide(L)'
;MGGSSSSSNKTNTTNVTGQNAISGDNLGTAISGVNNSTINVESTDYGAIEQAFTMGRDLIAVTESMNLSNNQFAQSAIETNAVLAGTMLEEFSSSNSENLQMLAGLAGNQANQNAENLKAIKELAQFNKDGGQAKQSEMNLYLLFFIAAVLGFVTYKAVR
;
A
#
# COMPACT_ATOMS: atom_id res chain seq x y z
N MET A 1 17.68 73.81 -97.30
CA MET A 1 18.51 72.88 -96.50
C MET A 1 18.36 73.26 -95.05
N GLY A 2 17.98 72.32 -94.18
CA GLY A 2 17.75 72.59 -92.76
C GLY A 2 17.32 71.33 -92.03
N GLY A 3 18.06 70.25 -92.22
CA GLY A 3 17.93 69.05 -91.39
C GLY A 3 19.25 68.82 -90.68
N SER A 4 19.21 68.63 -89.37
CA SER A 4 20.08 67.66 -88.67
C SER A 4 19.82 67.66 -87.17
N SER A 5 19.52 66.46 -86.70
CA SER A 5 19.97 65.90 -85.43
C SER A 5 19.20 66.28 -84.16
N SER A 6 18.17 65.45 -83.94
CA SER A 6 17.72 65.00 -82.64
C SER A 6 18.86 64.63 -81.69
N SER A 7 18.82 65.12 -80.46
CA SER A 7 19.32 64.36 -79.31
C SER A 7 18.34 64.52 -78.15
N SER A 8 17.56 63.46 -77.93
CA SER A 8 16.84 63.25 -76.67
C SER A 8 17.82 62.54 -75.74
N ASN A 9 18.45 63.29 -74.85
CA ASN A 9 19.22 62.69 -73.76
C ASN A 9 18.24 62.19 -72.71
N LYS A 10 17.94 60.89 -72.75
CA LYS A 10 17.22 60.21 -71.67
C LYS A 10 18.24 59.72 -70.64
N THR A 11 18.50 60.56 -69.64
CA THR A 11 19.40 60.25 -68.54
C THR A 11 18.68 59.34 -67.53
N ASN A 12 19.05 58.06 -67.47
CA ASN A 12 18.68 57.17 -66.38
C ASN A 12 19.78 57.21 -65.31
N THR A 13 19.68 58.14 -64.37
CA THR A 13 20.53 58.13 -63.17
C THR A 13 19.88 57.23 -62.14
N THR A 14 20.58 56.21 -61.64
CA THR A 14 20.11 55.47 -60.46
C THR A 14 21.17 55.44 -59.36
N ASN A 15 21.02 56.37 -58.41
CA ASN A 15 21.82 56.41 -57.21
C ASN A 15 21.36 55.30 -56.26
N VAL A 16 22.13 54.24 -56.13
CA VAL A 16 22.00 53.24 -55.04
C VAL A 16 22.98 53.58 -53.93
N THR A 17 22.85 54.78 -53.37
CA THR A 17 23.56 55.22 -52.16
C THR A 17 22.58 55.20 -51.00
N GLY A 18 22.59 54.10 -50.25
CA GLY A 18 21.91 53.96 -48.97
C GLY A 18 22.79 53.13 -48.05
N GLN A 19 23.46 53.77 -47.10
CA GLN A 19 24.15 53.05 -46.04
C GLN A 19 23.06 52.48 -45.12
N ASN A 20 22.83 51.17 -45.17
CA ASN A 20 21.93 50.51 -44.23
C ASN A 20 22.58 50.56 -42.84
N ALA A 21 22.30 51.62 -42.07
CA ALA A 21 22.60 51.66 -40.65
C ALA A 21 21.59 50.77 -39.93
N ILE A 22 21.90 49.47 -39.85
CA ILE A 22 21.12 48.54 -39.06
C ILE A 22 21.85 48.38 -37.73
N SER A 23 21.27 48.94 -36.67
CA SER A 23 21.70 48.73 -35.30
C SER A 23 20.65 47.87 -34.58
N GLY A 24 21.06 46.68 -34.15
CA GLY A 24 20.22 45.72 -33.43
C GLY A 24 20.78 44.31 -33.56
N ASP A 25 20.46 43.44 -32.61
CA ASP A 25 20.79 42.00 -32.60
C ASP A 25 20.15 41.24 -33.78
N ASN A 26 18.99 41.71 -34.28
CA ASN A 26 18.29 41.18 -35.46
C ASN A 26 18.90 41.63 -36.81
N LEU A 27 20.21 41.79 -36.87
CA LEU A 27 20.97 42.03 -38.09
C LEU A 27 21.02 40.73 -38.92
N GLY A 28 19.97 40.47 -39.70
CA GLY A 28 20.11 39.57 -40.84
C GLY A 28 21.13 40.10 -41.86
N THR A 29 21.13 39.55 -43.08
CA THR A 29 22.06 40.04 -44.13
C THR A 29 21.61 41.39 -44.67
N ALA A 30 22.37 42.44 -44.41
CA ALA A 30 22.14 43.78 -44.97
C ALA A 30 22.76 43.89 -46.36
N ILE A 31 21.94 44.16 -47.38
CA ILE A 31 22.42 44.29 -48.76
C ILE A 31 22.13 45.72 -49.25
N SER A 32 23.18 46.43 -49.67
CA SER A 32 23.09 47.78 -50.23
C SER A 32 23.68 47.79 -51.64
N GLY A 33 23.26 48.76 -52.46
CA GLY A 33 23.86 48.94 -53.79
C GLY A 33 23.20 48.19 -54.94
N VAL A 34 22.04 47.54 -54.74
CA VAL A 34 21.45 46.67 -55.77
C VAL A 34 20.40 47.35 -56.62
N ASN A 35 20.71 47.49 -57.90
CA ASN A 35 19.81 47.99 -58.91
C ASN A 35 19.48 46.88 -59.91
N ASN A 36 18.19 46.65 -60.16
CA ASN A 36 17.70 45.73 -61.19
C ASN A 36 18.29 44.31 -61.14
N SER A 37 18.61 43.81 -59.94
CA SER A 37 19.23 42.49 -59.72
C SER A 37 18.39 41.66 -58.75
N THR A 38 18.16 40.39 -59.07
CA THR A 38 17.63 39.40 -58.11
C THR A 38 18.79 38.93 -57.26
N ILE A 39 18.74 39.16 -55.95
CA ILE A 39 19.74 38.65 -55.01
C ILE A 39 19.14 37.48 -54.26
N ASN A 40 19.82 36.34 -54.34
CA ASN A 40 19.56 35.21 -53.46
C ASN A 40 20.56 35.28 -52.32
N VAL A 41 20.07 35.51 -51.11
CA VAL A 41 20.88 35.44 -49.89
C VAL A 41 20.39 34.29 -49.04
N GLU A 42 21.32 33.42 -48.70
CA GLU A 42 21.15 32.37 -47.72
C GLU A 42 22.06 32.69 -46.53
N SER A 43 21.47 32.81 -45.34
CA SER A 43 22.20 33.04 -44.10
C SER A 43 21.81 32.00 -43.08
N THR A 44 22.81 31.37 -42.46
CA THR A 44 22.64 30.40 -41.38
C THR A 44 23.05 31.04 -40.06
N ASP A 45 22.14 31.09 -39.09
CA ASP A 45 22.44 31.53 -37.73
C ASP A 45 22.99 30.36 -36.91
N TYR A 46 24.32 30.31 -36.76
CA TYR A 46 25.00 29.27 -36.00
C TYR A 46 24.73 29.36 -34.49
N GLY A 47 24.44 30.55 -33.95
CA GLY A 47 24.17 30.75 -32.52
C GLY A 47 22.83 30.13 -32.12
N ALA A 48 21.80 30.33 -32.95
CA ALA A 48 20.51 29.66 -32.76
C ALA A 48 20.62 28.13 -32.85
N ILE A 49 21.45 27.62 -33.78
CA ILE A 49 21.69 26.17 -33.92
C ILE A 49 22.41 25.60 -32.70
N GLU A 50 23.46 26.27 -32.22
CA GLU A 50 24.21 25.83 -31.03
C GLU A 50 23.34 25.83 -29.76
N GLN A 51 22.51 26.86 -29.59
CA GLN A 51 21.54 26.91 -28.50
C GLN A 51 20.49 25.80 -28.61
N ALA A 52 20.00 25.51 -29.83
CA ALA A 52 19.06 24.40 -30.05
C ALA A 52 19.69 23.04 -29.70
N PHE A 53 20.96 22.81 -30.04
CA PHE A 53 21.68 21.59 -29.63
C PHE A 53 21.88 21.52 -28.12
N THR A 54 22.19 22.65 -27.48
CA THR A 54 22.35 22.71 -26.02
C THR A 54 21.04 22.40 -25.31
N MET A 55 19.94 23.04 -25.74
CA MET A 55 18.60 22.73 -25.26
C MET A 55 18.23 21.26 -25.48
N GLY A 56 18.58 20.69 -26.64
CA GLY A 56 18.36 19.27 -26.93
C GLY A 56 19.11 18.35 -25.95
N ARG A 57 20.37 18.65 -25.62
CA ARG A 57 21.14 17.89 -24.62
C ARG A 57 20.54 18.02 -23.23
N ASP A 58 20.16 19.23 -22.82
CA ASP A 58 19.57 19.48 -21.50
C ASP A 58 18.22 18.76 -21.35
N LEU A 59 17.39 18.77 -22.40
CA LEU A 59 16.14 18.01 -22.42
C LEU A 59 16.36 16.51 -22.29
N ILE A 60 17.36 15.95 -22.98
CA ILE A 60 17.71 14.53 -22.86
C ILE A 60 18.15 14.21 -21.43
N ALA A 61 19.03 15.04 -20.83
CA ALA A 61 19.51 14.84 -19.46
C ALA A 61 18.37 14.93 -18.43
N VAL A 62 17.47 15.90 -18.59
CA VAL A 62 16.27 16.02 -17.73
C VAL A 62 15.35 14.81 -17.91
N THR A 63 15.13 14.37 -19.15
CA THR A 63 14.26 13.21 -19.44
C THR A 63 14.83 11.94 -18.83
N GLU A 64 16.15 11.73 -18.90
CA GLU A 64 16.83 10.59 -18.30
C GLU A 64 16.70 10.60 -16.77
N SER A 65 16.95 11.76 -16.14
CA SER A 65 16.77 11.95 -14.70
C SER A 65 15.33 11.69 -14.24
N MET A 66 14.35 12.23 -14.97
CA MET A 66 12.93 11.98 -14.70
C MET A 66 12.58 10.50 -14.83
N ASN A 67 13.11 9.81 -15.85
CA ASN A 67 12.85 8.39 -16.06
C ASN A 67 13.47 7.55 -14.92
N LEU A 68 14.69 7.85 -14.50
CA LEU A 68 15.32 7.17 -13.36
C LEU A 68 14.51 7.39 -12.08
N SER A 69 14.10 8.63 -11.80
CA SER A 69 13.29 8.96 -10.62
C SER A 69 11.92 8.25 -10.66
N ASN A 70 11.28 8.18 -11.83
CA ASN A 70 10.00 7.47 -11.99
C ASN A 70 10.15 5.96 -11.74
N ASN A 71 11.23 5.36 -12.24
CA ASN A 71 11.50 3.94 -12.01
C ASN A 71 11.77 3.66 -10.52
N GLN A 72 12.53 4.51 -9.84
CA GLN A 72 12.77 4.39 -8.40
C GLN A 72 11.48 4.53 -7.60
N PHE A 73 10.63 5.50 -7.93
CA PHE A 73 9.33 5.68 -7.31
C PHE A 73 8.44 4.44 -7.50
N ALA A 74 8.35 3.93 -8.75
CA ALA A 74 7.57 2.74 -9.06
C ALA A 74 8.08 1.51 -8.30
N GLN A 75 9.40 1.32 -8.24
CA GLN A 75 10.02 0.21 -7.50
C GLN A 75 9.70 0.30 -6.01
N SER A 76 9.86 1.49 -5.40
CA SER A 76 9.58 1.71 -3.98
C SER A 76 8.09 1.51 -3.65
N ALA A 77 7.19 1.95 -4.53
CA ALA A 77 5.76 1.73 -4.37
C ALA A 77 5.40 0.24 -4.42
N ILE A 78 6.01 -0.52 -5.34
CA ILE A 78 5.81 -1.98 -5.44
C ILE A 78 6.35 -2.68 -4.18
N GLU A 79 7.56 -2.33 -3.74
CA GLU A 79 8.18 -2.90 -2.55
C GLU A 79 7.36 -2.62 -1.29
N THR A 80 6.91 -1.37 -1.12
CA THR A 80 6.06 -0.97 0.01
C THR A 80 4.75 -1.75 0.02
N ASN A 81 4.11 -1.94 -1.13
CA ASN A 81 2.89 -2.74 -1.23
C ASN A 81 3.13 -4.22 -0.93
N ALA A 82 4.26 -4.79 -1.36
CA ALA A 82 4.62 -6.18 -1.06
C ALA A 82 4.87 -6.37 0.45
N VAL A 83 5.57 -5.44 1.09
CA VAL A 83 5.80 -5.46 2.54
C VAL A 83 4.48 -5.31 3.29
N LEU A 84 3.64 -4.34 2.92
CA LEU A 84 2.32 -4.15 3.53
C LEU A 84 1.45 -5.40 3.44
N ALA A 85 1.39 -6.03 2.26
CA ALA A 85 0.65 -7.27 2.07
C ALA A 85 1.21 -8.41 2.95
N GLY A 86 2.54 -8.53 3.04
CA GLY A 86 3.20 -9.50 3.92
C GLY A 86 2.85 -9.27 5.39
N THR A 87 2.99 -8.04 5.89
CA THR A 87 2.65 -7.68 7.27
C THR A 87 1.17 -7.91 7.57
N MET A 88 0.26 -7.54 6.67
CA MET A 88 -1.18 -7.78 6.86
C MET A 88 -1.52 -9.26 6.90
N LEU A 89 -0.89 -10.08 6.05
CA LEU A 89 -1.07 -11.53 6.07
C LEU A 89 -0.54 -12.16 7.36
N GLU A 90 0.62 -11.71 7.83
CA GLU A 90 1.23 -12.19 9.07
C GLU A 90 0.38 -11.81 10.29
N GLU A 91 -0.08 -10.56 10.37
CA GLU A 91 -0.97 -10.08 11.43
C GLU A 91 -2.30 -10.85 11.42
N PHE A 92 -2.92 -11.03 10.25
CA PHE A 92 -4.17 -11.78 10.13
C PHE A 92 -4.00 -13.25 10.52
N SER A 93 -2.90 -13.88 10.08
CA SER A 93 -2.58 -15.26 10.44
C SER A 93 -2.33 -15.41 11.94
N SER A 94 -1.59 -14.48 12.55
CA SER A 94 -1.32 -14.44 13.99
C SER A 94 -2.62 -14.29 14.78
N SER A 95 -3.44 -13.29 14.43
CA SER A 95 -4.73 -13.05 15.08
C SER A 95 -5.69 -14.24 14.93
N ASN A 96 -5.77 -14.86 13.75
CA ASN A 96 -6.57 -16.07 13.57
C ASN A 96 -6.03 -17.24 14.39
N SER A 97 -4.71 -17.43 14.46
CA SER A 97 -4.11 -18.48 15.27
C SER A 97 -4.43 -18.29 16.76
N GLU A 98 -4.35 -17.06 17.26
CA GLU A 98 -4.71 -16.73 18.64
C GLU A 98 -6.20 -16.95 18.90
N ASN A 99 -7.08 -16.49 17.99
CA ASN A 99 -8.52 -16.71 18.08
C ASN A 99 -8.87 -18.21 18.07
N LEU A 100 -8.22 -19.00 17.21
CA LEU A 100 -8.39 -20.45 17.15
C LEU A 100 -7.88 -21.12 18.42
N GLN A 101 -6.75 -20.68 18.97
CA GLN A 101 -6.21 -21.19 20.21
C GLN A 101 -7.11 -20.85 21.41
N MET A 102 -7.68 -19.65 21.43
CA MET A 102 -8.65 -19.24 22.44
C MET A 102 -9.95 -20.03 22.32
N LEU A 103 -10.46 -20.24 21.10
CA LEU A 103 -11.62 -21.09 20.83
C LEU A 103 -11.36 -22.54 21.25
N ALA A 104 -10.18 -23.09 20.94
CA ALA A 104 -9.79 -24.44 21.33
C ALA A 104 -9.68 -24.55 22.86
N GLY A 105 -9.11 -23.54 23.53
CA GLY A 105 -9.04 -23.47 24.99
C GLY A 105 -10.42 -23.36 25.64
N LEU A 106 -11.30 -22.51 25.09
CA LEU A 106 -12.66 -22.35 25.58
C LEU A 106 -13.50 -23.61 25.36
N ALA A 107 -13.40 -24.23 24.19
CA ALA A 107 -14.07 -25.49 23.87
C ALA A 107 -13.56 -26.63 24.75
N GLY A 108 -12.24 -26.70 25.02
CA GLY A 108 -11.66 -27.66 25.95
C GLY A 108 -12.17 -27.48 27.38
N ASN A 109 -12.20 -26.24 27.87
CA ASN A 109 -12.76 -25.92 29.19
C ASN A 109 -14.27 -26.20 29.26
N GLN A 110 -15.04 -25.87 28.22
CA GLN A 110 -16.46 -26.23 28.15
C GLN A 110 -16.67 -27.74 28.12
N ALA A 111 -15.86 -28.49 27.37
CA ALA A 111 -15.93 -29.94 27.33
C ALA A 111 -15.65 -30.57 28.70
N ASN A 112 -14.62 -30.09 29.42
CA ASN A 112 -14.32 -30.54 30.78
C ASN A 112 -15.44 -30.17 31.76
N GLN A 113 -15.92 -28.93 31.75
CA GLN A 113 -17.03 -28.51 32.61
C GLN A 113 -18.31 -29.30 32.31
N ASN A 114 -18.60 -29.56 31.03
CA ASN A 114 -19.74 -30.39 30.64
C ASN A 114 -19.57 -31.85 31.08
N ALA A 115 -18.36 -32.42 31.03
CA ALA A 115 -18.08 -33.77 31.52
C ALA A 115 -18.24 -33.88 33.04
N GLU A 116 -17.81 -32.85 33.79
CA GLU A 116 -18.02 -32.76 35.24
C GLU A 116 -19.50 -32.61 35.59
N ASN A 117 -20.22 -31.71 34.91
CA ASN A 117 -21.67 -31.54 35.08
C ASN A 117 -22.41 -32.84 34.77
N LEU A 118 -22.06 -33.54 33.70
CA LEU A 118 -22.63 -34.85 33.37
C LEU A 118 -22.29 -35.93 34.41
N LYS A 119 -21.07 -35.92 34.97
CA LYS A 119 -20.70 -36.81 36.08
C LYS A 119 -21.55 -36.53 37.31
N ALA A 120 -21.70 -35.28 37.71
CA ALA A 120 -22.52 -34.89 38.86
C ALA A 120 -23.99 -35.29 38.65
N ILE A 121 -24.55 -35.05 37.46
CA ILE A 121 -25.90 -35.50 37.11
C ILE A 121 -26.01 -37.03 37.14
N LYS A 122 -25.01 -37.75 36.62
CA LYS A 122 -24.97 -39.22 36.66
C LYS A 122 -24.88 -39.75 38.08
N GLU A 123 -24.08 -39.14 38.93
CA GLU A 123 -23.93 -39.50 40.33
C GLU A 123 -25.20 -39.21 41.12
N LEU A 124 -25.85 -38.05 40.89
CA LEU A 124 -27.18 -37.74 41.43
C LEU A 124 -28.22 -38.76 40.94
N ALA A 125 -28.20 -39.13 39.66
CA ALA A 125 -29.11 -40.11 39.11
C ALA A 125 -28.87 -41.51 39.70
N GLN A 126 -27.61 -41.94 39.86
CA GLN A 126 -27.27 -43.20 40.53
C GLN A 126 -27.66 -43.18 42.01
N PHE A 127 -27.37 -42.10 42.73
CA PHE A 127 -27.78 -41.93 44.12
C PHE A 127 -29.30 -42.00 44.29
N ASN A 128 -30.06 -41.38 43.39
CA ASN A 128 -31.52 -41.40 43.38
C ASN A 128 -32.06 -42.79 42.95
N LYS A 129 -31.38 -43.49 42.04
CA LYS A 129 -31.75 -44.84 41.57
C LYS A 129 -31.43 -45.94 42.60
N ASP A 130 -30.33 -45.80 43.33
CA ASP A 130 -29.97 -46.62 44.50
C ASP A 130 -30.69 -46.14 45.78
N GLY A 131 -31.53 -45.10 45.65
CA GLY A 131 -32.42 -44.57 46.69
C GLY A 131 -31.71 -44.02 47.94
N GLY A 132 -30.40 -43.75 47.88
CA GLY A 132 -29.58 -43.46 49.06
C GLY A 132 -29.56 -44.60 50.10
N GLN A 133 -30.19 -45.74 49.81
CA GLN A 133 -30.49 -46.78 50.79
C GLN A 133 -29.26 -47.56 51.21
N ALA A 134 -28.26 -47.75 50.35
CA ALA A 134 -27.07 -48.53 50.73
C ALA A 134 -26.31 -47.91 51.92
N LYS A 135 -26.02 -46.60 51.87
CA LYS A 135 -25.33 -45.89 52.96
C LYS A 135 -26.22 -45.63 54.18
N GLN A 136 -27.50 -45.34 53.95
CA GLN A 136 -28.46 -45.14 55.05
C GLN A 136 -28.80 -46.45 55.77
N SER A 137 -28.84 -47.57 55.04
CA SER A 137 -29.05 -48.92 55.58
C SER A 137 -27.85 -49.39 56.39
N GLU A 138 -26.61 -49.20 55.91
CA GLU A 138 -25.41 -49.50 56.71
C GLU A 138 -25.39 -48.70 58.02
N MET A 139 -25.66 -47.40 57.96
CA MET A 139 -25.71 -46.55 59.15
C MET A 139 -26.86 -46.94 60.10
N ASN A 140 -28.04 -47.27 59.57
CA ASN A 140 -29.15 -47.79 60.38
C ASN A 140 -28.86 -49.16 60.99
N LEU A 141 -28.12 -50.04 60.30
CA LEU A 141 -27.75 -51.36 60.81
C LEU A 141 -26.80 -51.25 62.00
N TYR A 142 -25.79 -50.37 61.92
CA TYR A 142 -24.90 -50.07 63.05
C TYR A 142 -25.65 -49.45 64.23
N LEU A 143 -26.59 -48.54 63.94
CA LEU A 143 -27.40 -47.87 64.97
C LEU A 143 -28.35 -48.86 65.68
N LEU A 144 -28.92 -49.82 64.93
CA LEU A 144 -29.73 -50.91 65.48
C LEU A 144 -28.90 -51.83 66.39
N PHE A 145 -27.68 -52.20 65.98
CA PHE A 145 -26.77 -53.00 66.80
C PHE A 145 -26.41 -52.30 68.11
N PHE A 146 -26.16 -50.98 68.06
CA PHE A 146 -25.87 -50.18 69.24
C PHE A 146 -27.06 -50.14 70.21
N ILE A 147 -28.27 -49.88 69.71
CA ILE A 147 -29.50 -49.89 70.53
C ILE A 147 -29.73 -51.27 71.16
N ALA A 148 -29.56 -52.35 70.40
CA ALA A 148 -29.71 -53.71 70.90
C ALA A 148 -28.70 -54.04 72.02
N ALA A 149 -27.45 -53.60 71.88
CA ALA A 149 -26.43 -53.78 72.90
C ALA A 149 -26.76 -53.02 74.20
N VAL A 150 -27.23 -51.77 74.09
CA VAL A 150 -27.63 -50.95 75.24
C VAL A 150 -28.87 -51.55 75.93
N LEU A 151 -29.89 -51.96 75.18
CA LEU A 151 -31.07 -52.61 75.74
C LEU A 151 -30.74 -53.95 76.40
N GLY A 152 -29.88 -54.77 75.78
CA GLY A 152 -29.39 -56.01 76.36
C GLY A 152 -28.63 -55.77 77.67
N PHE A 153 -27.80 -54.72 77.72
CA PHE A 153 -27.09 -54.34 78.93
C PHE A 153 -28.04 -53.85 80.04
N VAL A 154 -29.01 -53.00 79.71
CA VAL A 154 -29.99 -52.46 80.69
C VAL A 154 -30.88 -53.56 81.24
N THR A 155 -31.38 -54.46 80.39
CA THR A 155 -32.20 -55.61 80.82
C THR A 155 -31.40 -56.61 81.65
N TYR A 156 -30.14 -56.89 81.29
CA TYR A 156 -29.24 -57.70 82.10
C TYR A 156 -29.01 -57.10 83.49
N LYS A 157 -28.83 -55.78 83.57
CA LYS A 157 -28.70 -55.03 84.83
C LYS A 157 -29.98 -54.94 85.66
N ALA A 158 -31.15 -55.12 85.05
CA ALA A 158 -32.45 -55.05 85.72
C ALA A 158 -32.92 -56.41 86.27
N VAL A 159 -32.42 -57.52 85.72
CA VAL A 159 -32.79 -58.90 86.10
C VAL A 159 -31.81 -59.50 87.12
N ARG A 160 -30.66 -58.86 87.38
CA ARG A 160 -29.61 -59.32 88.30
C ARG A 160 -29.29 -58.25 89.35
#